data_AF-A0DUU6-F1
#
_entry.id   AF-A0DUU6-F1
#
_cell.length_a   1.000
_cell.length_b   1.000
_cell.length_c   1.000
_cell.angle_alpha   90.00
_cell.angle_beta   90.00
_cell.angle_gamma   90.00
#
_symmetry.space_group_name_H-M   'P 1'
#
loop_
_entity.id
_entity.type
_entity.pdbx_description
1 polymer ?
#
loop_
_entity_poly.entity_id
_entity_poly.type
_entity_poly.pdbx_seq_one_letter_code
_entity_poly.pdbx_strand_id
1 'polypeptide(L)'
;MSIVTRFASYFVKSRVINYSLQVDRIMTEMCKAGFQDPEEGFLERDPMTYYECRFYSHIARNWNPRLESFEVSQYELAKQKFVQFENLYSFILDLHRLTWEYRSLYLELTKEIATHNTWFRSEYTTLTYEHHLEEAINKYIDLLDQIKEYPLWQERVKEEIGYYLHLIYNSTTHSSQSKELFAKFDKLYFFK
;
A
#
# COMPACT_ATOMS: atom_id res chain seq x y z
N MET A 1 -42.55 2.57 8.46
CA MET A 1 -41.20 3.15 8.62
C MET A 1 -41.33 4.39 9.50
N SER A 2 -40.64 4.46 10.63
CA SER A 2 -40.80 5.58 11.58
C SER A 2 -40.12 6.86 11.06
N ILE A 3 -40.53 8.02 11.60
CA ILE A 3 -39.90 9.32 11.29
C ILE A 3 -38.39 9.27 11.61
N VAL A 4 -38.02 8.66 12.74
CA VAL A 4 -36.62 8.49 13.16
C VAL A 4 -35.82 7.70 12.12
N THR A 5 -36.37 6.60 11.58
CA THR A 5 -35.71 5.81 10.54
C THR A 5 -35.53 6.60 9.24
N ARG A 6 -36.51 7.44 8.86
CA ARG A 6 -36.41 8.31 7.68
C ARG A 6 -35.34 9.37 7.83
N PHE A 7 -35.29 10.04 8.99
CA PHE A 7 -34.26 11.04 9.31
C PHE A 7 -32.86 10.43 9.30
N ALA A 8 -32.68 9.28 9.95
CA ALA A 8 -31.39 8.58 9.96
C ALA A 8 -30.94 8.22 8.53
N SER A 9 -31.86 7.71 7.69
CA SER A 9 -31.54 7.41 6.29
C SER A 9 -31.17 8.67 5.50
N TYR A 10 -31.91 9.76 5.64
CA TYR A 10 -31.60 11.01 4.95
C TYR A 10 -30.25 11.59 5.38
N PHE A 11 -29.96 11.55 6.68
CA PHE A 11 -28.68 11.99 7.23
C PHE A 11 -27.51 11.19 6.66
N VAL A 12 -27.58 9.86 6.65
CA VAL A 12 -26.49 9.04 6.12
C VAL A 12 -26.31 9.26 4.62
N LYS A 13 -27.40 9.36 3.84
CA LYS A 13 -27.33 9.69 2.40
C LYS A 13 -26.62 11.00 2.14
N SER A 14 -26.98 12.06 2.88
CA SER A 14 -26.38 13.39 2.69
C SER A 14 -24.90 13.41 3.07
N ARG A 15 -24.49 12.65 4.10
CA ARG A 15 -23.07 12.50 4.47
C ARG A 15 -22.27 11.77 3.40
N VAL A 16 -22.81 10.67 2.85
CA VAL A 16 -22.18 9.96 1.70
C VAL A 16 -21.97 10.92 0.53
N ILE A 17 -23.01 11.67 0.13
CA ILE A 17 -22.88 12.62 -0.98
C ILE A 17 -21.84 13.71 -0.66
N ASN A 18 -21.91 14.32 0.53
CA ASN A 18 -21.04 15.43 0.89
C ASN A 18 -19.56 15.02 0.97
N TYR A 19 -19.24 13.92 1.65
CA TYR A 19 -17.85 13.47 1.76
C TYR A 19 -17.29 12.97 0.43
N SER A 20 -18.13 12.47 -0.49
CA SER A 20 -17.67 12.11 -1.84
C SER A 20 -17.08 13.29 -2.62
N LEU A 21 -17.40 14.53 -2.25
CA LEU A 21 -16.81 15.73 -2.86
C LEU A 21 -15.36 15.95 -2.44
N GLN A 22 -14.92 15.38 -1.31
CA GLN A 22 -13.55 15.47 -0.80
C GLN A 22 -12.66 14.31 -1.28
N VAL A 23 -13.27 13.23 -1.79
CA VAL A 23 -12.58 11.98 -2.15
C VAL A 23 -11.45 12.20 -3.15
N ASP A 24 -11.65 12.97 -4.22
CA ASP A 24 -10.64 13.16 -5.27
C ASP A 24 -9.37 13.86 -4.73
N ARG A 25 -9.56 14.84 -3.84
CA ARG A 25 -8.46 15.52 -3.15
C ARG A 25 -7.71 14.54 -2.25
N ILE A 26 -8.43 13.72 -1.48
CA ILE A 26 -7.82 12.73 -0.59
C ILE A 26 -7.03 11.69 -1.41
N MET A 27 -7.61 11.13 -2.45
CA MET A 27 -6.92 10.18 -3.34
C MET A 27 -5.65 10.79 -3.93
N THR A 28 -5.69 12.07 -4.33
CA THR A 28 -4.51 12.77 -4.84
C THR A 28 -3.40 12.87 -3.80
N GLU A 29 -3.73 13.17 -2.55
CA GLU A 29 -2.74 13.22 -1.47
C GLU A 29 -2.22 11.82 -1.11
N MET A 30 -3.06 10.78 -1.18
CA MET A 30 -2.64 9.39 -0.97
C MET A 30 -1.62 8.96 -2.03
N CYS A 31 -1.82 9.35 -3.28
CA CYS A 31 -0.86 9.13 -4.37
C CYS A 31 0.48 9.85 -4.18
N LYS A 32 0.62 10.75 -3.21
CA LYS A 32 1.89 11.44 -2.88
C LYS A 32 2.52 10.92 -1.58
N ALA A 33 1.73 10.32 -0.69
CA ALA A 33 2.19 9.85 0.61
C ALA A 33 3.09 8.63 0.47
N GLY A 34 4.24 8.61 1.15
CA GLY A 34 5.21 7.52 1.12
C GLY A 34 4.60 6.17 1.54
N PHE A 35 5.10 5.07 1.00
CA PHE A 35 4.56 3.74 1.31
C PHE A 35 4.86 3.28 2.73
N GLN A 36 5.92 3.79 3.36
CA GLN A 36 6.23 3.45 4.75
C GLN A 36 5.18 3.97 5.72
N ASP A 37 4.67 5.18 5.48
CA ASP A 37 3.70 5.86 6.33
C ASP A 37 2.63 6.59 5.49
N PRO A 38 1.72 5.83 4.83
CA PRO A 38 0.80 6.38 3.84
C PRO A 38 -0.27 7.31 4.42
N GLU A 39 -0.45 7.32 5.75
CA GLU A 39 -1.44 8.14 6.45
C GLU A 39 -0.83 9.40 7.11
N GLU A 40 0.49 9.53 7.18
CA GLU A 40 1.19 10.58 7.96
C GLU A 40 0.70 11.99 7.61
N GLY A 41 0.68 12.33 6.33
CA GLY A 41 0.23 13.65 5.88
C GLY A 41 -1.24 13.98 6.17
N PHE A 42 -2.09 12.94 6.32
CA PHE A 42 -3.50 13.12 6.69
C PHE A 42 -3.66 13.33 8.19
N LEU A 43 -2.91 12.58 9.00
CA LEU A 43 -2.90 12.68 10.45
C LEU A 43 -2.51 14.09 10.92
N GLU A 44 -1.59 14.73 10.21
CA GLU A 44 -1.10 16.06 10.56
C GLU A 44 -2.03 17.20 10.11
N ARG A 45 -2.69 17.07 8.96
CA ARG A 45 -3.37 18.21 8.30
C ARG A 45 -4.88 18.20 8.43
N ASP A 46 -5.52 17.05 8.23
CA ASP A 46 -6.98 16.93 8.23
C ASP A 46 -7.42 15.48 8.54
N PRO A 47 -7.16 14.99 9.77
CA PRO A 47 -7.46 13.61 10.13
C PRO A 47 -8.96 13.33 10.08
N MET A 48 -9.79 14.31 10.46
CA MET A 48 -11.23 14.15 10.55
C MET A 48 -11.85 13.86 9.19
N THR A 49 -11.50 14.64 8.16
CA THR A 49 -12.08 14.46 6.82
C THR A 49 -11.65 13.13 6.20
N TYR A 50 -10.39 12.73 6.42
CA TYR A 50 -9.87 11.44 5.98
C TYR A 50 -10.64 10.27 6.62
N TYR A 51 -10.79 10.26 7.95
CA TYR A 51 -11.49 9.18 8.65
C TYR A 51 -12.98 9.15 8.36
N GLU A 52 -13.63 10.30 8.18
CA GLU A 52 -15.04 10.34 7.77
C GLU A 52 -15.21 9.80 6.34
N CYS A 53 -14.29 10.10 5.41
CA CYS A 53 -14.34 9.51 4.07
C CYS A 53 -14.18 7.99 4.11
N ARG A 54 -13.26 7.47 4.94
CA ARG A 54 -13.09 6.03 5.21
C ARG A 54 -14.33 5.38 5.82
N PHE A 55 -15.00 6.07 6.74
CA PHE A 55 -16.21 5.56 7.35
C PHE A 55 -17.37 5.50 6.36
N TYR A 56 -17.63 6.60 5.63
CA TYR A 56 -18.74 6.65 4.68
C TYR A 56 -18.50 5.86 3.40
N SER A 57 -17.25 5.60 3.00
CA SER A 57 -16.95 4.67 1.91
C SER A 57 -17.39 3.24 2.24
N HIS A 58 -17.11 2.77 3.47
CA HIS A 58 -17.58 1.48 3.96
C HIS A 58 -19.11 1.41 4.05
N ILE A 59 -19.77 2.50 4.45
CA ILE A 59 -21.23 2.57 4.42
C ILE A 59 -21.74 2.48 2.98
N ALA A 60 -21.22 3.28 2.05
CA ALA A 60 -21.67 3.32 0.66
C ALA A 60 -21.52 1.98 -0.07
N ARG A 61 -20.53 1.16 0.30
CA ARG A 61 -20.32 -0.18 -0.25
C ARG A 61 -21.39 -1.17 0.22
N ASN A 62 -21.77 -1.11 1.49
CA ASN A 62 -22.59 -2.15 2.14
C ASN A 62 -24.07 -1.77 2.25
N TRP A 63 -24.38 -0.49 2.13
CA TRP A 63 -25.74 0.02 2.33
C TRP A 63 -26.43 0.32 1.00
N ASN A 64 -27.64 -0.21 0.83
CA ASN A 64 -28.48 0.06 -0.32
C ASN A 64 -29.75 0.81 0.11
N PRO A 65 -29.69 2.14 0.24
CA PRO A 65 -30.82 2.93 0.73
C PRO A 65 -31.94 3.03 -0.30
N ARG A 66 -33.16 3.34 0.18
CA ARG A 66 -34.22 3.84 -0.70
C ARG A 66 -33.88 5.27 -1.12
N LEU A 67 -33.73 5.46 -2.42
CA LEU A 67 -33.39 6.75 -3.03
C LEU A 67 -34.65 7.40 -3.62
N GLU A 68 -34.75 8.72 -3.49
CA GLU A 68 -35.72 9.51 -4.25
C GLU A 68 -35.15 9.86 -5.62
N SER A 69 -36.01 10.05 -6.63
CA SER A 69 -35.58 10.18 -8.03
C SER A 69 -34.56 11.30 -8.27
N PHE A 70 -34.65 12.41 -7.52
CA PHE A 70 -33.71 13.52 -7.61
C PHE A 70 -32.35 13.26 -6.96
N GLU A 71 -32.24 12.26 -6.06
CA GLU A 71 -31.01 11.93 -5.33
C GLU A 71 -30.20 10.83 -6.02
N VAL A 72 -30.84 10.02 -6.89
CA VAL A 72 -30.25 8.82 -7.48
C VAL A 72 -28.91 9.11 -8.14
N SER A 73 -28.85 10.13 -9.01
CA SER A 73 -27.64 10.44 -9.77
C SER A 73 -26.47 10.87 -8.86
N GLN A 74 -26.75 11.72 -7.87
CA GLN A 74 -25.73 12.19 -6.93
C GLN A 74 -25.21 11.07 -6.03
N TYR A 75 -26.12 10.21 -5.56
CA TYR A 75 -25.76 9.10 -4.69
C TYR A 75 -24.96 8.02 -5.45
N GLU A 76 -25.35 7.68 -6.68
CA GLU A 76 -24.60 6.73 -7.51
C GLU A 76 -23.21 7.26 -7.87
N LEU A 77 -23.08 8.56 -8.20
CA LEU A 77 -21.77 9.18 -8.41
C LEU A 77 -20.91 9.12 -7.14
N ALA A 78 -21.50 9.47 -5.99
CA ALA A 78 -20.81 9.40 -4.70
C ALA A 78 -20.31 7.99 -4.39
N LYS A 79 -21.15 6.98 -4.64
CA LYS A 79 -20.82 5.57 -4.47
C LYS A 79 -19.67 5.14 -5.37
N GLN A 80 -19.68 5.54 -6.65
CA GLN A 80 -18.58 5.26 -7.57
C GLN A 80 -17.25 5.85 -7.09
N LYS A 81 -17.25 7.12 -6.64
CA LYS A 81 -16.06 7.76 -6.08
C LYS A 81 -15.52 7.01 -4.85
N PHE A 82 -16.41 6.60 -3.95
CA PHE A 82 -15.98 5.81 -2.79
C PHE A 82 -15.44 4.43 -3.16
N VAL A 83 -15.97 3.77 -4.19
CA VAL A 83 -15.41 2.51 -4.68
C VAL A 83 -13.99 2.73 -5.21
N GLN A 84 -13.75 3.79 -5.99
CA GLN A 84 -12.40 4.13 -6.48
C GLN A 84 -11.44 4.41 -5.33
N PHE A 85 -11.88 5.19 -4.35
CA PHE A 85 -11.13 5.49 -3.14
C PHE A 85 -10.72 4.24 -2.36
N GLU A 86 -11.66 3.31 -2.14
CA GLU A 86 -11.39 2.07 -1.41
C GLU A 86 -10.41 1.16 -2.16
N ASN A 87 -10.50 1.12 -3.50
CA ASN A 87 -9.56 0.36 -4.33
C ASN A 87 -8.16 0.97 -4.23
N LEU A 88 -8.03 2.29 -4.33
CA LEU A 88 -6.74 2.97 -4.18
C LEU A 88 -6.18 2.80 -2.77
N TYR A 89 -7.02 2.93 -1.74
CA TYR A 89 -6.63 2.73 -0.35
C TYR A 89 -6.09 1.32 -0.11
N SER A 90 -6.80 0.32 -0.63
CA SER A 90 -6.39 -1.09 -0.50
C SER A 90 -5.05 -1.32 -1.19
N PHE A 91 -4.88 -0.80 -2.41
CA PHE A 91 -3.62 -0.88 -3.14
C PHE A 91 -2.45 -0.24 -2.37
N ILE A 92 -2.65 0.97 -1.80
CA ILE A 92 -1.62 1.64 -1.00
C ILE A 92 -1.29 0.88 0.28
N LEU A 93 -2.28 0.26 0.94
CA LEU A 93 -2.01 -0.59 2.10
C LEU A 93 -1.20 -1.84 1.73
N ASP A 94 -1.45 -2.42 0.57
CA ASP A 94 -0.68 -3.58 0.11
C ASP A 94 0.77 -3.17 -0.22
N LEU A 95 0.99 -2.01 -0.84
CA LEU A 95 2.32 -1.44 -1.04
C LEU A 95 3.03 -1.15 0.29
N HIS A 96 2.30 -0.60 1.26
CA HIS A 96 2.83 -0.34 2.61
C HIS A 96 3.27 -1.63 3.29
N ARG A 97 2.44 -2.68 3.28
CA ARG A 97 2.79 -3.99 3.83
C ARG A 97 4.02 -4.57 3.15
N LEU A 98 4.09 -4.51 1.82
CA LEU A 98 5.23 -5.01 1.05
C LEU A 98 6.52 -4.24 1.40
N THR A 99 6.43 -2.92 1.55
CA THR A 99 7.55 -2.07 1.98
C THR A 99 8.08 -2.50 3.35
N TRP A 100 7.18 -2.75 4.31
CA TRP A 100 7.55 -3.20 5.64
C TRP A 100 8.07 -4.64 5.68
N GLU A 101 7.55 -5.53 4.83
CA GLU A 101 8.08 -6.89 4.64
C GLU A 101 9.56 -6.82 4.24
N TYR A 102 9.89 -6.01 3.24
CA TYR A 102 11.26 -5.94 2.71
C TYR A 102 12.20 -5.20 3.65
N ARG A 103 11.71 -4.14 4.29
CA ARG A 103 12.43 -3.46 5.36
C ARG A 103 12.77 -4.42 6.50
N SER A 104 11.84 -5.28 6.89
CA SER A 104 12.06 -6.26 7.95
C SER A 104 13.12 -7.27 7.56
N LEU A 105 13.08 -7.81 6.33
CA LEU A 105 14.13 -8.69 5.79
C LEU A 105 15.51 -8.03 5.81
N TYR A 106 15.60 -6.74 5.47
CA TYR A 106 16.85 -5.99 5.54
C TYR A 106 17.34 -5.80 6.99
N LEU A 107 16.45 -5.47 7.92
CA LEU A 107 16.79 -5.28 9.33
C LEU A 107 17.23 -6.60 9.99
N GLU A 108 16.60 -7.71 9.63
CA GLU A 108 16.98 -9.05 10.08
C GLU A 108 18.38 -9.42 9.57
N LEU A 109 18.66 -9.24 8.28
CA LEU A 109 19.99 -9.46 7.72
C LEU A 109 21.06 -8.61 8.43
N THR A 110 20.76 -7.33 8.67
CA THR A 110 21.70 -6.43 9.36
C THR A 110 22.00 -6.90 10.78
N LYS A 111 20.98 -7.38 11.51
CA LYS A 111 21.16 -7.97 12.85
C LYS A 111 21.99 -9.25 12.78
N GLU A 112 21.75 -10.10 11.79
CA GLU A 112 22.53 -11.32 11.58
C GLU A 112 24.00 -10.99 11.32
N ILE A 113 24.31 -10.08 10.39
CA ILE A 113 25.69 -9.65 10.12
C ILE A 113 26.37 -9.11 11.39
N ALA A 114 25.65 -8.31 12.19
CA ALA A 114 26.18 -7.77 13.44
C ALA A 114 26.42 -8.87 14.50
N THR A 115 25.54 -9.87 14.58
CA THR A 115 25.62 -10.96 15.57
C THR A 115 26.53 -12.11 15.15
N HIS A 116 26.70 -12.37 13.85
CA HIS A 116 27.67 -13.36 13.33
C HIS A 116 29.12 -12.94 13.61
N ASN A 117 29.39 -11.63 13.63
CA ASN A 117 30.66 -11.09 14.10
C ASN A 117 30.92 -11.33 15.59
N THR A 118 29.93 -11.82 16.36
CA THR A 118 30.06 -12.07 17.80
C THR A 118 29.87 -13.54 18.21
N TRP A 119 29.03 -14.35 17.55
CA TRP A 119 28.81 -15.78 17.91
C TRP A 119 28.44 -16.66 16.70
N PHE A 120 29.20 -17.73 16.46
CA PHE A 120 29.01 -18.72 15.38
C PHE A 120 27.77 -19.61 15.58
N ARG A 121 26.79 -19.53 14.66
CA ARG A 121 25.72 -20.52 14.40
C ARG A 121 25.27 -20.40 12.94
N SER A 122 25.64 -21.32 12.03
CA SER A 122 25.66 -20.99 10.59
C SER A 122 25.23 -22.07 9.57
N GLU A 123 24.06 -22.72 9.70
CA GLU A 123 23.52 -23.50 8.54
C GLU A 123 22.00 -23.46 8.37
N TYR A 124 21.20 -23.54 9.45
CA TYR A 124 19.73 -23.66 9.31
C TYR A 124 19.02 -22.33 9.04
N THR A 125 19.56 -21.21 9.55
CA THR A 125 18.97 -19.87 9.43
C THR A 125 19.10 -19.32 8.00
N THR A 126 20.22 -19.60 7.33
CA THR A 126 20.54 -19.13 5.98
C THR A 126 19.58 -19.65 4.91
N LEU A 127 19.21 -20.93 4.95
CA LEU A 127 18.27 -21.55 4.00
C LEU A 127 16.85 -20.94 4.09
N THR A 128 16.41 -20.57 5.29
CA THR A 128 15.07 -19.99 5.49
C THR A 128 15.02 -18.54 5.00
N TYR A 129 16.09 -17.77 5.25
CA TYR A 129 16.23 -16.40 4.77
C TYR A 129 16.26 -16.30 3.24
N GLU A 130 17.02 -17.19 2.57
CA GLU A 130 17.13 -17.21 1.12
C GLU A 130 15.79 -17.51 0.44
N HIS A 131 14.99 -18.43 0.98
CA HIS A 131 13.66 -18.73 0.46
C HIS A 131 12.73 -17.52 0.54
N HIS A 132 12.68 -16.85 1.70
CA HIS A 132 11.89 -15.62 1.86
C HIS A 132 12.35 -14.50 0.94
N LEU A 133 13.66 -14.40 0.67
CA LEU A 133 14.20 -13.40 -0.23
C LEU A 133 13.89 -13.70 -1.70
N GLU A 134 13.90 -14.96 -2.12
CA GLU A 134 13.46 -15.35 -3.47
C GLU A 134 11.98 -15.05 -3.67
N GLU A 135 11.12 -15.39 -2.70
CA GLU A 135 9.69 -15.04 -2.73
C GLU A 135 9.50 -13.52 -2.81
N ALA A 136 10.24 -12.75 -2.02
CA ALA A 136 10.20 -11.29 -2.05
C ALA A 136 10.58 -10.77 -3.45
N ILE A 137 11.70 -11.21 -4.04
CA ILE A 137 12.13 -10.77 -5.38
C ILE A 137 11.06 -11.08 -6.44
N ASN A 138 10.45 -12.27 -6.39
CA ASN A 138 9.39 -12.61 -7.34
C ASN A 138 8.15 -11.72 -7.15
N LYS A 139 7.70 -11.48 -5.90
CA LYS A 139 6.58 -10.54 -5.60
C LYS A 139 6.85 -9.14 -6.16
N TYR A 140 8.09 -8.65 -6.03
CA TYR A 140 8.50 -7.34 -6.54
C TYR A 140 8.42 -7.27 -8.07
N ILE A 141 8.91 -8.30 -8.75
CA ILE A 141 8.88 -8.38 -10.22
C ILE A 141 7.43 -8.45 -10.72
N ASP A 142 6.61 -9.28 -10.09
CA ASP A 142 5.19 -9.40 -10.42
C ASP A 142 4.46 -8.07 -10.23
N LEU A 143 4.75 -7.35 -9.13
CA LEU A 143 4.20 -6.01 -8.90
C LEU A 143 4.61 -5.03 -10.00
N LEU A 144 5.88 -5.03 -10.41
CA LEU A 144 6.35 -4.17 -11.51
C LEU A 144 5.68 -4.48 -12.85
N ASP A 145 5.43 -5.77 -13.16
CA ASP A 145 4.71 -6.16 -14.37
C ASP A 145 3.23 -5.74 -14.31
N GLN A 146 2.58 -5.89 -13.16
CA GLN A 146 1.19 -5.47 -12.96
C GLN A 146 0.99 -3.97 -13.18
N ILE A 147 1.97 -3.15 -12.82
CA ILE A 147 1.90 -1.68 -12.94
C ILE A 147 2.66 -1.14 -14.16
N LYS A 148 3.01 -1.98 -15.14
CA LYS A 148 3.85 -1.57 -16.29
C LYS A 148 3.30 -0.45 -17.16
N GLU A 149 1.99 -0.31 -17.19
CA GLU A 149 1.32 0.78 -17.92
C GLU A 149 1.39 2.12 -17.19
N TYR A 150 1.94 2.15 -15.96
CA TYR A 150 2.04 3.31 -15.09
C TYR A 150 3.52 3.61 -14.73
N PRO A 151 4.29 4.26 -15.63
CA PRO A 151 5.73 4.48 -15.42
C PRO A 151 6.09 5.21 -14.12
N LEU A 152 5.29 6.20 -13.71
CA LEU A 152 5.51 6.93 -12.46
C LEU A 152 5.37 6.02 -11.24
N TRP A 153 4.42 5.08 -11.27
CA TRP A 153 4.21 4.10 -10.20
C TRP A 153 5.29 3.02 -10.20
N GLN A 154 5.71 2.55 -11.38
CA GLN A 154 6.88 1.68 -11.47
C GLN A 154 8.10 2.34 -10.82
N GLU A 155 8.32 3.61 -11.13
CA GLU A 155 9.51 4.29 -10.67
C GLU A 155 9.50 4.46 -9.15
N ARG A 156 8.34 4.84 -8.63
CA ARG A 156 8.11 4.94 -7.19
C ARG A 156 8.25 3.60 -6.45
N VAL A 157 7.77 2.50 -7.03
CA VAL A 157 7.95 1.15 -6.45
C VAL A 157 9.43 0.75 -6.45
N LYS A 158 10.21 1.09 -7.48
CA LYS A 158 11.66 0.87 -7.47
C LYS A 158 12.33 1.67 -6.35
N GLU A 159 12.02 2.96 -6.23
CA GLU A 159 12.63 3.86 -5.25
C GLU A 159 12.26 3.51 -3.79
N GLU A 160 11.01 3.18 -3.50
CA GLU A 160 10.56 2.99 -2.11
C GLU A 160 10.61 1.52 -1.65
N ILE A 161 10.32 0.55 -2.54
CA ILE A 161 10.31 -0.88 -2.22
C ILE A 161 11.60 -1.56 -2.72
N GLY A 162 11.93 -1.34 -4.00
CA GLY A 162 13.14 -1.92 -4.61
C GLY A 162 14.43 -1.49 -3.93
N TYR A 163 14.45 -0.30 -3.33
CA TYR A 163 15.56 0.19 -2.49
C TYR A 163 15.96 -0.80 -1.39
N TYR A 164 15.01 -1.43 -0.70
CA TYR A 164 15.33 -2.41 0.34
C TYR A 164 15.95 -3.68 -0.24
N LEU A 165 15.49 -4.17 -1.40
CA LEU A 165 16.13 -5.28 -2.10
C LEU A 165 17.55 -4.92 -2.53
N HIS A 166 17.79 -3.68 -2.95
CA HIS A 166 19.12 -3.20 -3.28
C HIS A 166 20.04 -3.15 -2.04
N LEU A 167 19.54 -2.69 -0.89
CA LEU A 167 20.30 -2.72 0.37
C LEU A 167 20.66 -4.15 0.79
N ILE A 168 19.71 -5.09 0.65
CA ILE A 168 19.96 -6.51 0.92
C ILE A 168 21.04 -7.03 -0.02
N TYR A 169 20.94 -6.77 -1.33
CA TYR A 169 21.93 -7.16 -2.32
C TYR A 169 23.35 -6.70 -1.93
N ASN A 170 23.51 -5.42 -1.57
CA ASN A 170 24.81 -4.86 -1.14
C ASN A 170 25.33 -5.47 0.17
N SER A 171 24.44 -6.00 1.01
CA SER A 171 24.80 -6.59 2.31
C SER A 171 25.10 -8.09 2.23
N THR A 172 24.74 -8.76 1.12
CA THR A 172 25.02 -10.19 0.91
C THR A 172 26.44 -10.44 0.39
N THR A 173 27.01 -11.61 0.71
CA THR A 173 28.21 -12.07 0.03
C THR A 173 27.87 -12.40 -1.42
N HIS A 174 28.58 -11.83 -2.39
CA HIS A 174 28.36 -12.08 -3.83
C HIS A 174 28.86 -13.46 -4.28
N SER A 175 28.50 -14.50 -3.53
CA SER A 175 28.64 -15.90 -3.88
C SER A 175 27.85 -16.25 -5.14
N SER A 176 28.11 -17.40 -5.74
CA SER A 176 27.37 -17.87 -6.92
C SER A 176 25.86 -17.97 -6.66
N GLN A 177 25.47 -18.41 -5.47
CA GLN A 177 24.07 -18.55 -5.04
C GLN A 177 23.36 -17.18 -4.89
N SER A 178 24.02 -16.19 -4.27
CA SER A 178 23.48 -14.81 -4.21
C SER A 178 23.34 -14.20 -5.61
N LYS A 179 24.29 -14.45 -6.51
CA LYS A 179 24.20 -13.96 -7.90
C LYS A 179 23.01 -14.55 -8.65
N GLU A 180 22.71 -15.83 -8.46
CA GLU A 180 21.54 -16.49 -9.05
C GLU A 180 20.24 -15.94 -8.48
N LEU A 181 20.17 -15.75 -7.16
CA LEU A 181 18.99 -15.22 -6.48
C LEU A 181 18.62 -13.79 -6.95
N PHE A 182 19.62 -12.93 -7.13
CA PHE A 182 19.45 -11.56 -7.63
C PHE A 182 19.56 -11.44 -9.16
N ALA A 183 19.51 -12.53 -9.91
CA ALA A 183 19.64 -12.49 -11.37
C ALA A 183 18.48 -11.73 -12.04
N LYS A 184 17.27 -11.86 -11.48
CA LYS A 184 16.05 -11.21 -12.01
C LYS A 184 15.84 -9.78 -11.50
N PHE A 185 16.56 -9.38 -10.46
CA PHE A 185 16.45 -8.04 -9.89
C PHE A 185 17.32 -7.05 -10.68
N ASP A 186 16.71 -5.96 -11.17
CA ASP A 186 17.41 -4.87 -11.87
C ASP A 186 18.23 -4.01 -10.89
N LYS A 187 19.33 -4.59 -10.41
CA LYS A 187 20.28 -3.92 -9.54
C LYS A 187 20.96 -2.73 -10.20
N LEU A 188 21.10 -2.72 -11.53
CA LEU A 188 21.81 -1.65 -12.27
C LEU A 188 21.10 -0.31 -12.17
N TYR A 189 19.78 -0.33 -12.00
CA TYR A 189 18.98 0.86 -11.75
C TYR A 189 19.54 1.72 -10.59
N PHE A 190 19.98 1.09 -9.50
CA PHE A 190 20.41 1.76 -8.26
C PHE A 190 21.88 2.17 -8.22
N PHE A 191 22.67 1.82 -9.24
CA PHE A 191 24.09 2.21 -9.35
C PHE A 191 24.32 3.42 -10.26
N LYS A 192 23.24 4.10 -10.66
CA LYS A 192 23.26 5.34 -11.45
C LYS A 192 23.34 6.56 -10.53
#